data_AF-A0A7S2F9G5-F1
#
_entry.id   AF-A0A7S2F9G5-F1
#
_cell.length_a   1.000
_cell.length_b   1.000
_cell.length_c   1.000
_cell.angle_alpha   90.00
_cell.angle_beta   90.00
_cell.angle_gamma   90.00
#
_symmetry.space_group_name_H-M   'P 1'
#
loop_
_entity.id
_entity.type
_entity.pdbx_description
1 polymer ?
#
loop_
_entity_poly.entity_id
_entity_poly.type
_entity_poly.pdbx_seq_one_letter_code
_entity_poly.pdbx_strand_id
1 'polypeptide(L)'
;NKWVRNMYSALNLQIIKLSQKDFLRTLENGIRYGAPVMLENVQEELDPALEPVLLKQIFKRGGQYLIHIGDSDVPYSDDFRFFITTKMANPHYMPEVCIKVTIINFTVTMSGLEDQLLVDVIKSERPDLEEKKDELVVNIAADKTSLKEIEEKILHMLANASGNILDDSELIEALGES
;
A
#
# COMPACT_ATOMS: atom_id res chain seq x y z
N ASN A 1 -10.41 8.14 -3.18
CA ASN A 1 -10.32 7.06 -4.20
C ASN A 1 -9.26 7.28 -5.29
N LYS A 2 -8.96 8.53 -5.73
CA LYS A 2 -7.95 8.79 -6.77
C LYS A 2 -6.58 8.16 -6.48
N TRP A 3 -6.10 8.27 -5.23
CA TRP A 3 -4.81 7.72 -4.83
C TRP A 3 -4.71 6.20 -5.05
N VAL A 4 -5.67 5.41 -4.56
CA VAL A 4 -5.71 3.94 -4.78
C VAL A 4 -5.78 3.59 -6.27
N ARG A 5 -6.59 4.33 -7.04
CA ARG A 5 -6.70 4.13 -8.50
C ARG A 5 -5.37 4.38 -9.23
N ASN A 6 -4.63 5.40 -8.81
CA ASN A 6 -3.31 5.70 -9.41
C ASN A 6 -2.27 4.65 -8.99
N MET A 7 -2.24 4.28 -7.71
CA MET A 7 -1.33 3.27 -7.15
C MET A 7 -1.44 1.93 -7.87
N TYR A 8 -2.67 1.49 -8.17
CA TYR A 8 -2.95 0.21 -8.83
C TYR A 8 -3.33 0.36 -10.32
N SER A 9 -2.98 1.49 -10.95
CA SER A 9 -3.32 1.76 -12.36
C SER A 9 -2.70 0.74 -13.32
N ALA A 10 -1.45 0.34 -13.08
CA ALA A 10 -0.75 -0.67 -13.87
C ALA A 10 -1.25 -2.11 -13.62
N LEU A 11 -1.92 -2.35 -12.48
CA LEU A 11 -2.39 -3.67 -12.04
C LEU A 11 -3.87 -3.91 -12.37
N ASN A 12 -4.47 -3.09 -13.24
CA ASN A 12 -5.87 -3.22 -13.69
C ASN A 12 -6.87 -3.31 -12.52
N LEU A 13 -6.88 -2.30 -11.65
CA LEU A 13 -7.81 -2.18 -10.53
C LEU A 13 -9.28 -2.31 -10.98
N GLN A 14 -9.96 -3.35 -10.49
CA GLN A 14 -11.37 -3.58 -10.73
C GLN A 14 -12.23 -2.79 -9.74
N ILE A 15 -13.28 -2.13 -10.24
CA ILE A 15 -14.10 -1.22 -9.43
C ILE A 15 -15.52 -1.71 -9.41
N ILE A 16 -16.00 -2.03 -8.22
CA ILE A 16 -17.30 -2.65 -7.99
C ILE A 16 -18.14 -1.82 -7.03
N LYS A 17 -19.46 -1.98 -7.11
CA LYS A 17 -20.44 -1.41 -6.18
C LYS A 17 -21.42 -2.49 -5.76
N LEU A 18 -21.90 -2.46 -4.52
CA LEU A 18 -22.90 -3.42 -4.02
C LEU A 18 -24.22 -3.38 -4.83
N SER A 19 -24.52 -2.27 -5.51
CA SER A 19 -25.69 -2.16 -6.38
C SER A 19 -25.59 -2.92 -7.71
N GLN A 20 -24.40 -3.40 -8.08
CA GLN A 20 -24.19 -4.13 -9.33
C GLN A 20 -24.46 -5.63 -9.11
N LYS A 21 -25.35 -6.23 -9.90
CA LYS A 21 -25.68 -7.67 -9.77
C LYS A 21 -24.46 -8.59 -9.93
N ASP A 22 -23.48 -8.19 -10.75
CA ASP A 22 -22.30 -9.00 -11.08
C ASP A 22 -21.09 -8.70 -10.19
N PHE A 23 -21.26 -8.01 -9.05
CA PHE A 23 -20.13 -7.61 -8.21
C PHE A 23 -19.39 -8.83 -7.65
N LEU A 24 -20.11 -9.88 -7.22
CA LEU A 24 -19.52 -11.13 -6.72
C LEU A 24 -18.68 -11.81 -7.80
N ARG A 25 -19.20 -11.92 -9.03
CA ARG A 25 -18.44 -12.50 -10.15
C ARG A 25 -17.15 -11.73 -10.45
N THR A 26 -17.19 -10.40 -10.31
CA THR A 26 -16.01 -9.57 -10.50
C THR A 26 -14.99 -9.78 -9.38
N LEU A 27 -15.47 -9.90 -8.14
CA LEU A 27 -14.66 -10.20 -6.96
C LEU A 27 -14.01 -11.59 -7.05
N GLU A 28 -14.76 -12.61 -7.46
CA GLU A 28 -14.25 -13.98 -7.71
C GLU A 28 -13.10 -13.98 -8.71
N ASN A 29 -13.26 -13.27 -9.83
CA ASN A 29 -12.20 -13.14 -10.82
C ASN A 29 -10.98 -12.38 -10.26
N GLY A 30 -11.21 -11.33 -9.48
CA GLY A 30 -10.14 -10.61 -8.78
C GLY A 30 -9.33 -11.52 -7.87
N ILE A 31 -10.00 -12.32 -7.05
CA ILE A 31 -9.39 -13.30 -6.15
C ILE A 31 -8.59 -14.35 -6.94
N ARG A 32 -9.19 -14.92 -8.00
CA ARG A 32 -8.59 -15.97 -8.82
C ARG A 32 -7.31 -15.53 -9.51
N TYR A 33 -7.31 -14.33 -10.08
CA TYR A 33 -6.20 -13.83 -10.89
C TYR A 33 -5.27 -12.87 -10.12
N GLY A 34 -5.53 -12.64 -8.83
CA GLY A 34 -4.77 -11.69 -8.01
C GLY A 34 -4.96 -10.23 -8.39
N ALA A 35 -5.99 -9.90 -9.18
CA ALA A 35 -6.25 -8.52 -9.57
C ALA A 35 -6.82 -7.72 -8.38
N PRO A 36 -6.32 -6.50 -8.12
CA PRO A 36 -6.82 -5.68 -7.03
C PRO A 36 -8.28 -5.26 -7.30
N VAL A 37 -9.12 -5.29 -6.28
CA VAL A 37 -10.54 -4.94 -6.35
C VAL A 37 -10.85 -3.83 -5.35
N MET A 38 -11.59 -2.81 -5.78
CA MET A 38 -12.08 -1.73 -4.92
C MET A 38 -13.61 -1.69 -4.93
N LEU A 39 -14.21 -1.88 -3.75
CA LEU A 39 -15.62 -1.70 -3.49
C LEU A 39 -15.91 -0.24 -3.10
N GLU A 40 -16.73 0.45 -3.90
CA GLU A 40 -17.03 1.87 -3.70
C GLU A 40 -18.41 2.13 -3.11
N ASN A 41 -18.47 3.20 -2.30
CA ASN A 41 -19.69 3.76 -1.71
C ASN A 41 -20.41 2.79 -0.75
N VAL A 42 -19.63 2.05 0.02
CA VAL A 42 -20.16 1.23 1.12
C VAL A 42 -20.81 2.14 2.15
N GLN A 43 -21.99 1.73 2.62
CA GLN A 43 -22.75 2.40 3.67
C GLN A 43 -22.33 1.84 5.04
N GLU A 44 -23.20 1.85 6.05
CA GLU A 44 -22.85 1.33 7.38
C GLU A 44 -22.90 -0.20 7.45
N GLU A 45 -23.63 -0.81 6.51
CA GLU A 45 -23.77 -2.25 6.37
C GLU A 45 -22.93 -2.79 5.23
N LEU A 46 -22.32 -3.96 5.46
CA LEU A 46 -21.60 -4.75 4.48
C LEU A 46 -22.45 -5.96 4.10
N ASP A 47 -22.42 -6.32 2.83
CA ASP A 47 -23.08 -7.53 2.35
C ASP A 47 -22.43 -8.78 3.00
N PRO A 48 -23.21 -9.66 3.67
CA PRO A 48 -22.70 -10.89 4.27
C PRO A 48 -21.96 -11.81 3.28
N ALA A 49 -22.25 -11.72 1.97
CA ALA A 49 -21.54 -12.47 0.95
C ALA A 49 -20.03 -12.12 0.87
N LEU A 50 -19.60 -10.98 1.42
CA LEU A 50 -18.20 -10.57 1.50
C LEU A 50 -17.46 -11.19 2.69
N GLU A 51 -18.17 -11.75 3.66
CA GLU A 51 -17.62 -12.23 4.92
C GLU A 51 -16.44 -13.19 4.78
N PRO A 52 -16.46 -14.18 3.87
CA PRO A 52 -15.32 -15.07 3.67
C PRO A 52 -14.04 -14.32 3.30
N VAL A 53 -14.17 -13.27 2.47
CA VAL A 53 -13.06 -12.43 2.01
C VAL A 53 -12.55 -11.53 3.14
N LEU A 54 -13.45 -10.90 3.90
CA LEU A 54 -13.08 -10.00 4.99
C LEU A 54 -12.37 -10.74 6.12
N LEU A 55 -12.85 -11.93 6.46
CA LEU A 55 -12.27 -12.80 7.49
C LEU A 55 -11.06 -13.62 6.99
N LYS A 56 -10.73 -13.52 5.69
CA LYS A 56 -9.70 -14.34 5.03
C LYS A 56 -9.87 -15.84 5.33
N GLN A 57 -11.08 -16.36 5.15
CA GLN A 57 -11.43 -17.78 5.35
C GLN A 57 -10.86 -18.68 4.24
N ILE A 58 -9.53 -18.65 4.08
CA ILE A 58 -8.79 -19.39 3.07
C ILE A 58 -8.50 -20.79 3.63
N PHE A 59 -8.75 -21.81 2.84
CA PHE A 59 -8.47 -23.20 3.18
C PHE A 59 -7.66 -23.87 2.07
N LYS A 60 -6.94 -24.94 2.42
CA LYS A 60 -6.12 -25.70 1.47
C LYS A 60 -6.82 -26.98 1.08
N ARG A 61 -7.00 -27.21 -0.23
CA ARG A 61 -7.56 -28.46 -0.78
C ARG A 61 -6.76 -28.85 -2.02
N GLY A 62 -6.32 -30.11 -2.09
CA GLY A 62 -5.56 -30.60 -3.26
C GLY A 62 -4.25 -29.85 -3.53
N GLY A 63 -3.62 -29.27 -2.50
CA GLY A 63 -2.39 -28.50 -2.63
C GLY A 63 -2.57 -27.01 -2.96
N GLN A 64 -3.78 -26.56 -3.31
CA GLN A 64 -4.11 -25.19 -3.67
C GLN A 64 -4.84 -24.47 -2.53
N TYR A 65 -4.59 -23.16 -2.37
CA TYR A 65 -5.38 -22.29 -1.50
C TYR A 65 -6.67 -21.89 -2.20
N LEU A 66 -7.78 -21.99 -1.49
CA LEU A 66 -9.13 -21.72 -1.98
C LEU A 66 -9.88 -20.88 -0.95
N ILE A 67 -10.87 -20.14 -1.41
CA ILE A 67 -11.81 -19.40 -0.58
C ILE A 67 -13.23 -19.71 -1.07
N HIS A 68 -14.15 -19.92 -0.15
CA HIS A 68 -15.54 -20.18 -0.48
C HIS A 68 -16.28 -18.84 -0.57
N ILE A 69 -16.86 -18.51 -1.73
CA ILE A 69 -17.61 -17.28 -1.93
C ILE A 69 -18.85 -17.55 -2.78
N GLY A 70 -20.00 -17.06 -2.34
CA GLY A 70 -21.29 -17.45 -2.94
C GLY A 70 -21.47 -18.97 -2.89
N ASP A 71 -21.66 -19.59 -4.06
CA ASP A 71 -21.84 -21.03 -4.20
C ASP A 71 -20.59 -21.76 -4.72
N SER A 72 -19.42 -21.10 -4.77
CA SER A 72 -18.23 -21.63 -5.44
C SER A 72 -16.96 -21.55 -4.60
N ASP A 73 -16.13 -22.59 -4.73
CA ASP A 73 -14.75 -22.58 -4.24
C ASP A 73 -13.85 -21.93 -5.30
N VAL A 74 -13.22 -20.81 -4.95
CA VAL A 74 -12.39 -20.03 -5.87
C VAL A 74 -10.93 -20.14 -5.46
N PRO A 75 -10.00 -20.44 -6.41
CA PRO A 75 -8.56 -20.35 -6.16
C PRO A 75 -8.17 -18.99 -5.58
N TYR A 76 -7.47 -18.99 -4.46
CA TYR A 76 -7.01 -17.76 -3.82
C TYR A 76 -5.59 -17.43 -4.29
N SER A 77 -5.39 -16.22 -4.79
CA SER A 77 -4.07 -15.66 -5.09
C SER A 77 -3.58 -14.76 -3.96
N ASP A 78 -2.33 -14.94 -3.52
CA ASP A 78 -1.71 -14.12 -2.47
C ASP A 78 -1.45 -12.66 -2.91
N ASP A 79 -1.46 -12.40 -4.22
CA ASP A 79 -1.32 -11.06 -4.80
C ASP A 79 -2.63 -10.26 -4.70
N PHE A 80 -3.75 -10.91 -4.38
CA PHE A 80 -5.04 -10.26 -4.29
C PHE A 80 -5.05 -9.16 -3.22
N ARG A 81 -5.60 -7.99 -3.57
CA ARG A 81 -5.80 -6.85 -2.66
C ARG A 81 -7.24 -6.37 -2.76
N PHE A 82 -7.89 -6.19 -1.61
CA PHE A 82 -9.27 -5.72 -1.54
C PHE A 82 -9.35 -4.39 -0.78
N PHE A 83 -9.94 -3.39 -1.41
CA PHE A 83 -10.13 -2.05 -0.85
C PHE A 83 -11.61 -1.75 -0.72
N ILE A 84 -12.01 -1.18 0.41
CA ILE A 84 -13.38 -0.71 0.63
C ILE A 84 -13.33 0.79 0.86
N THR A 85 -14.22 1.54 0.21
CA THR A 85 -14.30 3.00 0.35
C THR A 85 -15.73 3.42 0.64
N THR A 86 -15.88 4.36 1.57
CA THR A 86 -17.14 5.05 1.85
C THR A 86 -16.99 6.54 1.55
N LYS A 87 -18.11 7.20 1.25
CA LYS A 87 -18.20 8.66 1.14
C LYS A 87 -18.81 9.31 2.38
N MET A 88 -19.23 8.51 3.36
CA MET A 88 -19.82 9.02 4.59
C MET A 88 -18.71 9.62 5.44
N ALA A 89 -18.91 10.85 5.91
CA ALA A 89 -17.91 11.56 6.71
C ALA A 89 -17.76 10.97 8.11
N ASN A 90 -18.86 10.48 8.69
CA ASN A 90 -18.89 9.89 10.03
C ASN A 90 -19.78 8.63 10.05
N PRO A 91 -19.33 7.53 9.44
CA PRO A 91 -20.07 6.26 9.42
C PRO A 91 -20.11 5.62 10.82
N HIS A 92 -21.27 5.14 11.26
CA HIS A 92 -21.41 4.41 12.52
C HIS A 92 -21.38 2.90 12.28
N TYR A 93 -20.19 2.35 12.07
CA TYR A 93 -20.02 0.91 11.89
C TYR A 93 -20.27 0.13 13.18
N MET A 94 -21.00 -0.98 13.07
CA MET A 94 -21.16 -1.92 14.17
C MET A 94 -19.80 -2.50 14.59
N PRO A 95 -19.60 -2.85 15.87
CA PRO A 95 -18.35 -3.45 16.35
C PRO A 95 -17.92 -4.67 15.55
N GLU A 96 -18.88 -5.45 15.06
CA GLU A 96 -18.68 -6.60 14.18
C GLU A 96 -17.92 -6.25 12.90
N VAL A 97 -18.17 -5.08 12.29
CA VAL A 97 -17.43 -4.63 11.11
C VAL A 97 -16.02 -4.20 11.52
N CYS A 98 -15.89 -3.45 12.61
CA CYS A 98 -14.62 -2.92 13.10
C CYS A 98 -13.60 -4.00 13.48
N ILE A 99 -14.05 -5.21 13.86
CA ILE A 99 -13.15 -6.34 14.13
C ILE A 99 -12.71 -7.08 12.86
N LYS A 100 -13.50 -7.02 11.78
CA LYS A 100 -13.25 -7.74 10.52
C LYS A 100 -12.32 -6.96 9.60
N VAL A 101 -12.39 -5.63 9.62
CA VAL A 101 -11.62 -4.76 8.72
C VAL A 101 -10.82 -3.71 9.46
N THR A 102 -9.71 -3.30 8.87
CA THR A 102 -8.96 -2.13 9.34
C THR A 102 -9.58 -0.86 8.77
N ILE A 103 -10.14 -0.03 9.63
CA ILE A 103 -10.72 1.26 9.24
C ILE A 103 -9.63 2.33 9.25
N ILE A 104 -9.48 3.03 8.13
CA ILE A 104 -8.55 4.14 7.98
C ILE A 104 -9.35 5.42 7.77
N ASN A 105 -9.11 6.43 8.61
CA ASN A 105 -9.74 7.73 8.46
C ASN A 105 -9.02 8.55 7.38
N PHE A 106 -9.74 8.85 6.30
CA PHE A 106 -9.27 9.70 5.19
C PHE A 106 -9.98 11.06 5.14
N THR A 107 -10.71 11.44 6.20
CA THR A 107 -11.37 12.74 6.28
C THR A 107 -10.32 13.84 6.32
N VAL A 108 -10.46 14.81 5.41
CA VAL A 108 -9.57 15.96 5.34
C VAL A 108 -9.77 16.81 6.60
N THR A 109 -8.66 17.05 7.27
CA THR A 109 -8.53 17.91 8.44
C THR A 109 -8.34 19.36 7.98
N MET A 110 -8.86 20.36 8.72
CA MET A 110 -8.69 21.78 8.32
C MET A 110 -7.22 22.17 8.17
N SER A 111 -6.38 21.80 9.15
CA SER A 111 -4.93 22.02 9.06
C SER A 111 -4.32 21.27 7.86
N GLY A 112 -4.77 20.03 7.60
CA GLY A 112 -4.29 19.28 6.44
C GLY A 112 -4.71 19.89 5.09
N LEU A 113 -5.87 20.56 5.03
CA LEU A 113 -6.31 21.30 3.86
C LEU A 113 -5.54 22.61 3.70
N GLU A 114 -5.30 23.33 4.79
CA GLU A 114 -4.47 24.54 4.80
C GLU A 114 -3.06 24.24 4.27
N ASP A 115 -2.43 23.15 4.74
CA ASP A 115 -1.13 22.71 4.25
C ASP A 115 -1.15 22.37 2.76
N GLN A 116 -2.20 21.67 2.28
CA GLN A 116 -2.36 21.34 0.86
C GLN A 116 -2.52 22.59 0.00
N LEU A 117 -3.36 23.54 0.43
CA LEU A 117 -3.57 24.79 -0.28
C LEU A 117 -2.31 25.66 -0.27
N LEU A 118 -1.57 25.68 0.84
CA LEU A 118 -0.30 26.41 0.93
C LEU A 118 0.70 25.89 -0.10
N VAL A 119 0.80 24.57 -0.27
CA VAL A 119 1.65 23.96 -1.31
C VAL A 119 1.21 24.42 -2.71
N ASP A 120 -0.08 24.44 -3.00
CA ASP A 120 -0.59 24.88 -4.31
C ASP A 120 -0.35 26.38 -4.56
N VAL A 121 -0.48 27.22 -3.52
CA VAL A 121 -0.19 28.66 -3.60
C VAL A 121 1.29 28.89 -3.84
N ILE A 122 2.18 28.23 -3.08
CA ILE A 122 3.63 28.33 -3.25
C ILE A 122 4.04 27.93 -4.66
N LYS A 123 3.46 26.85 -5.21
CA LYS A 123 3.70 26.44 -6.60
C LYS A 123 3.38 27.52 -7.62
N SER A 124 2.32 28.31 -7.38
CA SER A 124 1.92 29.37 -8.31
C SER A 124 2.69 30.68 -8.11
N GLU A 125 2.94 31.07 -6.86
CA GLU A 125 3.53 32.37 -6.53
C GLU A 125 5.05 32.33 -6.49
N ARG A 126 5.63 31.20 -6.06
CA ARG A 126 7.07 30.99 -5.84
C ARG A 126 7.54 29.62 -6.36
N PRO A 127 7.43 29.36 -7.68
CA PRO A 127 7.86 28.09 -8.27
C PRO A 127 9.36 27.82 -8.04
N ASP A 128 10.18 28.86 -7.89
CA ASP A 128 11.61 28.78 -7.58
C ASP A 128 11.90 28.06 -6.25
N LEU A 129 11.01 28.21 -5.27
CA LEU A 129 11.13 27.56 -3.97
C LEU A 129 10.68 26.09 -4.04
N GLU A 130 9.63 25.80 -4.81
CA GLU A 130 9.18 24.42 -5.00
C GLU A 130 10.23 23.59 -5.76
N GLU A 131 10.82 24.14 -6.83
CA GLU A 131 11.86 23.45 -7.60
C GLU A 131 13.08 23.11 -6.73
N LYS A 132 13.53 24.07 -5.91
CA LYS A 132 14.61 23.81 -4.94
C LYS A 132 14.23 22.77 -3.89
N LYS A 133 12.97 22.79 -3.41
CA LYS A 133 12.49 21.76 -2.47
C LYS A 133 12.52 20.39 -3.12
N ASP A 134 12.04 20.28 -4.35
CA ASP A 134 12.00 19.02 -5.10
C ASP A 134 13.42 18.50 -5.38
N GLU A 135 14.35 19.36 -5.81
CA GLU A 135 15.78 19.02 -5.95
C GLU A 135 16.37 18.51 -4.63
N LEU A 136 16.12 19.21 -3.52
CA LEU A 136 16.60 18.80 -2.20
C LEU A 136 16.02 17.45 -1.78
N VAL A 137 14.74 17.20 -2.04
CA VAL A 137 14.10 15.90 -1.72
C VAL A 137 14.75 14.77 -2.51
N VAL A 138 15.03 14.99 -3.80
CA VAL A 138 15.72 14.00 -4.65
C VAL A 138 17.14 13.74 -4.14
N ASN A 139 17.89 14.80 -3.82
CA ASN A 139 19.25 14.68 -3.29
C ASN A 139 19.26 13.93 -1.95
N ILE A 140 18.37 14.27 -1.02
CA ILE A 140 18.24 13.56 0.27
C ILE A 140 17.92 12.07 0.05
N ALA A 141 17.08 11.74 -0.93
CA ALA A 141 16.77 10.34 -1.25
C ALA A 141 17.98 9.61 -1.85
N ALA A 142 18.75 10.28 -2.71
CA ALA A 142 20.00 9.75 -3.26
C ALA A 142 21.04 9.54 -2.15
N ASP A 143 21.28 10.54 -1.31
CA ASP A 143 22.22 10.48 -0.19
C ASP A 143 21.87 9.36 0.79
N LYS A 144 20.58 9.18 1.10
CA LYS A 144 20.12 8.08 1.96
C LYS A 144 20.35 6.71 1.32
N THR A 145 20.28 6.62 0.00
CA THR A 145 20.57 5.38 -0.73
C THR A 145 22.08 5.11 -0.68
N SER A 146 22.92 6.11 -0.96
CA SER A 146 24.38 6.00 -0.87
C SER A 146 24.85 5.61 0.53
N LEU A 147 24.30 6.22 1.58
CA LEU A 147 24.59 5.86 2.98
C LEU A 147 24.30 4.39 3.24
N LYS A 148 23.16 3.88 2.77
CA LYS A 148 22.79 2.49 2.95
C LYS A 148 23.71 1.55 2.18
N GLU A 149 24.13 1.92 0.96
CA GLU A 149 25.08 1.15 0.16
C GLU A 149 26.46 1.09 0.85
N ILE A 150 26.92 2.19 1.43
CA ILE A 150 28.17 2.23 2.21
C ILE A 150 28.05 1.35 3.46
N GLU A 151 26.95 1.44 4.21
CA GLU A 151 26.69 0.57 5.37
C GLU A 151 26.69 -0.92 4.98
N GLU A 152 26.03 -1.29 3.89
CA GLU A 152 26.01 -2.66 3.37
C GLU A 152 27.41 -3.11 2.91
N LYS A 153 28.19 -2.22 2.28
CA LYS A 153 29.58 -2.49 1.89
C LYS A 153 30.46 -2.74 3.10
N ILE A 154 30.36 -1.91 4.15
CA ILE A 154 31.10 -2.09 5.40
C ILE A 154 30.71 -3.41 6.07
N LEU A 155 29.42 -3.72 6.17
CA LEU A 155 28.95 -4.99 6.74
C LEU A 155 29.48 -6.20 5.96
N HIS A 156 29.49 -6.13 4.62
CA HIS A 156 30.02 -7.18 3.77
C HIS A 156 31.53 -7.36 3.97
N MET A 157 32.30 -6.28 4.05
CA MET A 157 33.73 -6.33 4.30
C MET A 157 34.05 -6.85 5.70
N LEU A 158 33.33 -6.43 6.74
CA LEU A 158 33.47 -6.97 8.10
C LEU A 158 33.16 -8.47 8.18
N ALA A 159 32.13 -8.94 7.46
CA ALA A 159 31.76 -10.35 7.46
C ALA A 159 32.79 -11.24 6.73
N ASN A 160 33.45 -10.71 5.70
CA ASN A 160 34.43 -11.44 4.90
C ASN A 160 35.88 -11.21 5.34
N ALA A 161 36.14 -10.28 6.25
CA ALA A 161 37.45 -10.02 6.81
C ALA A 161 37.91 -11.23 7.64
N SER A 162 38.75 -12.08 7.05
CA SER A 162 39.45 -13.16 7.73
C SER A 162 40.87 -12.70 8.08
N GLY A 163 41.07 -12.18 9.30
CA GLY A 163 42.38 -11.70 9.76
C GLY A 163 42.30 -10.42 10.60
N ASN A 164 43.43 -9.70 10.72
CA ASN A 164 43.49 -8.42 11.40
C ASN A 164 42.80 -7.33 10.55
N ILE A 165 41.66 -6.85 11.03
CA ILE A 165 40.78 -5.89 10.36
C ILE A 165 41.48 -4.55 10.06
N LEU A 166 42.56 -4.22 10.80
CA LEU A 166 43.35 -3.00 10.62
C LEU A 166 44.30 -3.02 9.41
N ASP A 167 44.49 -4.18 8.76
CA ASP A 167 45.31 -4.31 7.56
C ASP A 167 44.47 -4.17 6.27
N ASP A 168 43.15 -4.10 6.39
CA ASP A 168 42.23 -3.94 5.27
C ASP A 168 42.03 -2.45 4.94
N SER A 169 42.86 -1.97 4.02
CA SER A 169 42.86 -0.57 3.57
C SER A 169 41.52 -0.15 2.95
N GLU A 170 40.81 -1.07 2.28
CA GLU A 170 39.49 -0.76 1.69
C GLU A 170 38.42 -0.58 2.77
N LEU A 171 38.50 -1.34 3.85
CA LEU A 171 37.61 -1.18 5.01
C LEU A 171 37.84 0.16 5.71
N ILE A 172 39.10 0.55 5.90
CA ILE A 172 39.45 1.82 6.55
C ILE A 172 38.98 3.01 5.72
N GLU A 173 39.13 2.95 4.39
CA GLU A 173 38.67 4.01 3.48
C GLU A 173 37.14 4.13 3.50
N ALA A 174 36.40 3.02 3.42
CA ALA A 174 34.94 3.03 3.48
C ALA A 174 34.39 3.51 4.84
N LEU A 175 35.09 3.23 5.95
CA LEU A 175 34.75 3.78 7.27
C LEU A 175 35.03 5.30 7.38
N GLY A 176 35.99 5.81 6.60
CA GLY A 176 36.32 7.24 6.57
C GLY A 176 35.41 8.07 5.66
N GLU A 177 34.75 7.45 4.68
CA GLU A 177 33.76 8.07 3.80
C GLU A 177 32.34 8.17 4.42
N SER A 178 32.13 7.56 5.59
CA SER A 178 30.86 7.56 6.34
C SER A 178 30.65 8.82 7.20
#